data_AF-A0AAD4VQ05-F1
#
_entry.id   AF-A0AAD4VQ05-F1
#
_cell.length_a   1.000
_cell.length_b   1.000
_cell.length_c   1.000
_cell.angle_alpha   90.00
_cell.angle_beta   90.00
_cell.angle_gamma   90.00
#
_symmetry.space_group_name_H-M   'P 1'
#
loop_
_entity.id
_entity.type
_entity.pdbx_description
1 polymer ?
#
loop_
_entity_poly.entity_id
_entity_poly.type
_entity_poly.pdbx_seq_one_letter_code
_entity_poly.pdbx_strand_id
1 'polypeptide(L)'
;MGVGKSNGRKAGVGVVIRNSLGEFLGGLAASRVGHSALEVEAEAAVMGLELTANLGYSDVYVESDSKTLVDGINGDIRNRAWTIRPSIEVI
;
A
#
# COMPACT_ATOMS: atom_id res chain seq x y z
N MET A 1 -7.02 17.28 32.02
CA MET A 1 -6.10 16.64 31.05
C MET A 1 -6.89 16.38 29.77
N GLY A 2 -6.58 17.09 28.68
CA GLY A 2 -7.27 16.94 27.40
C GLY A 2 -6.58 15.87 26.56
N VAL A 3 -7.31 14.83 26.17
CA VAL A 3 -6.86 13.82 25.20
C VAL A 3 -6.98 14.47 23.81
N GLY A 4 -5.85 14.72 23.15
CA GLY A 4 -5.82 15.25 21.79
C GLY A 4 -6.49 14.26 20.83
N LYS A 5 -7.55 14.70 20.14
CA LYS A 5 -8.19 13.94 19.06
C LYS A 5 -7.17 13.69 17.95
N SER A 6 -6.99 12.43 17.54
CA SER A 6 -6.22 12.09 16.36
C SER A 6 -6.96 12.57 15.10
N ASN A 7 -6.30 13.35 14.26
CA ASN A 7 -6.85 13.94 13.03
C ASN A 7 -6.88 12.97 11.84
N GLY A 8 -6.89 11.65 12.08
CA GLY A 8 -6.89 10.65 11.02
C GLY A 8 -8.27 10.47 10.41
N ARG A 9 -8.36 10.36 9.08
CA ARG A 9 -9.61 10.04 8.39
C ARG A 9 -9.73 8.52 8.27
N LYS A 10 -10.94 7.98 8.44
CA LYS A 10 -11.20 6.57 8.13
C LYS A 10 -10.98 6.36 6.62
N ALA A 11 -10.25 5.32 6.29
CA ALA A 11 -9.97 4.89 4.93
C ALA A 11 -10.11 3.37 4.80
N GLY A 12 -10.22 2.89 3.58
CA GLY A 12 -10.22 1.46 3.27
C GLY A 12 -8.98 1.08 2.48
N VAL A 13 -8.43 -0.09 2.77
CA VAL A 13 -7.42 -0.76 1.96
C VAL A 13 -8.06 -1.97 1.29
N GLY A 14 -7.72 -2.18 0.02
CA GLY A 14 -8.10 -3.36 -0.75
C GLY A 14 -6.91 -3.88 -1.54
N VAL A 15 -6.67 -5.20 -1.47
CA VAL A 15 -5.65 -5.92 -2.22
C VAL A 15 -6.32 -7.09 -2.94
N VAL A 16 -5.94 -7.29 -4.20
CA VAL A 16 -6.35 -8.45 -5.00
C VAL A 16 -5.09 -9.09 -5.59
N ILE A 17 -4.93 -10.39 -5.39
CA ILE A 17 -3.84 -11.20 -5.94
C ILE A 17 -4.42 -12.07 -7.06
N ARG A 18 -3.76 -12.05 -8.22
CA ARG A 18 -4.14 -12.84 -9.38
C ARG A 18 -2.92 -13.54 -9.96
N ASN A 19 -3.12 -14.67 -10.63
CA ASN A 19 -2.08 -15.26 -11.45
C ASN A 19 -2.00 -14.58 -12.83
N SER A 20 -1.07 -15.03 -13.67
CA SER A 20 -0.85 -14.49 -15.03
C SER A 20 -2.02 -14.73 -15.99
N LEU A 21 -2.95 -15.63 -15.67
CA LEU A 21 -4.19 -15.84 -16.42
C LEU A 21 -5.33 -14.92 -15.94
N GLY A 22 -5.07 -14.10 -14.92
CA GLY A 22 -6.06 -13.22 -14.29
C GLY A 22 -6.96 -13.92 -13.27
N GLU A 23 -6.67 -15.18 -12.92
CA GLU A 23 -7.47 -15.93 -11.94
C GLU A 23 -7.19 -15.43 -10.52
N PHE A 24 -8.24 -15.30 -9.72
CA PHE A 24 -8.15 -14.84 -8.34
C PHE A 24 -7.46 -15.88 -7.45
N LEU A 25 -6.38 -15.47 -6.78
CA LEU A 25 -5.64 -16.30 -5.83
C LEU A 25 -5.92 -15.92 -4.36
N GLY A 26 -6.37 -14.70 -4.12
CA GLY A 26 -6.61 -14.19 -2.77
C GLY A 26 -6.74 -12.67 -2.73
N GLY A 27 -7.08 -12.14 -1.56
CA GLY A 27 -7.20 -10.71 -1.37
C GLY A 27 -7.35 -10.34 0.11
N LEU A 28 -7.19 -9.06 0.38
CA LEU A 28 -7.32 -8.47 1.71
C LEU A 28 -8.17 -7.21 1.62
N ALA A 29 -9.05 -7.03 2.60
CA ALA A 29 -9.77 -5.78 2.80
C ALA A 29 -9.67 -5.40 4.28
N ALA A 30 -9.26 -4.17 4.56
CA ALA A 30 -9.08 -3.68 5.92
C ALA A 30 -9.52 -2.22 6.05
N SER A 31 -10.08 -1.87 7.22
CA SER A 31 -10.33 -0.48 7.60
C SER A 31 -9.08 0.10 8.23
N ARG A 32 -8.67 1.29 7.78
CA ARG A 32 -7.47 1.99 8.22
C ARG A 32 -7.75 3.42 8.62
N VAL A 33 -6.81 3.98 9.36
CA VAL A 33 -6.79 5.41 9.70
C VAL A 33 -5.57 5.99 9.03
N GLY A 34 -5.79 6.74 7.96
CA GLY A 34 -4.73 7.40 7.20
C GLY A 34 -4.86 8.92 7.27
N HIS A 35 -3.77 9.63 7.03
CA HIS A 35 -3.78 11.09 6.92
C HIS A 35 -3.90 11.57 5.47
N SER A 36 -3.60 10.70 4.50
CA SER A 36 -3.80 10.94 3.07
C SER A 36 -4.14 9.66 2.30
N ALA A 37 -4.68 9.79 1.08
CA ALA A 37 -4.92 8.65 0.19
C ALA A 37 -3.61 7.93 -0.16
N LEU A 38 -2.54 8.70 -0.42
CA LEU A 38 -1.23 8.16 -0.77
C LEU A 38 -0.63 7.28 0.34
N GLU A 39 -0.80 7.66 1.61
CA GLU A 39 -0.39 6.83 2.75
C GLU A 39 -1.15 5.49 2.80
N VAL A 40 -2.46 5.53 2.54
CA VAL A 40 -3.31 4.34 2.53
C VAL A 40 -2.96 3.43 1.36
N GLU A 41 -2.62 3.99 0.20
CA GLU A 41 -2.14 3.24 -0.97
C GLU A 41 -0.78 2.58 -0.71
N ALA A 42 0.15 3.30 -0.08
CA ALA A 42 1.44 2.72 0.32
C ALA A 42 1.26 1.58 1.34
N GLU A 43 0.36 1.77 2.31
CA GLU A 43 -0.01 0.71 3.28
C GLU A 43 -0.65 -0.49 2.56
N ALA A 44 -1.49 -0.27 1.53
CA ALA A 44 -2.06 -1.32 0.71
C ALA A 44 -0.99 -2.13 -0.05
N ALA A 45 0.02 -1.45 -0.61
CA ALA A 45 1.11 -2.12 -1.31
C ALA A 45 1.92 -3.04 -0.38
N VAL A 46 2.29 -2.56 0.81
CA VAL A 46 3.00 -3.36 1.82
C VAL A 46 2.18 -4.58 2.23
N MET A 47 0.89 -4.40 2.54
CA MET A 47 0.01 -5.52 2.90
C MET A 47 -0.16 -6.53 1.77
N GLY A 48 -0.19 -6.06 0.53
CA GLY A 48 -0.28 -6.93 -0.63
C GLY A 48 0.96 -7.79 -0.79
N LEU A 49 2.15 -7.20 -0.61
CA LEU A 49 3.41 -7.93 -0.65
C LEU A 49 3.53 -8.93 0.49
N GLU A 50 3.18 -8.55 1.72
CA GLU A 50 3.15 -9.46 2.87
C GLU A 50 2.20 -10.65 2.64
N LEU A 51 0.98 -10.38 2.14
CA LEU A 51 0.03 -11.44 1.81
C LEU A 51 0.57 -12.37 0.73
N THR A 52 1.18 -11.82 -0.31
CA THR A 52 1.71 -12.59 -1.44
C THR A 52 2.91 -13.46 -1.02
N ALA A 53 3.79 -12.93 -0.17
CA ALA A 53 4.90 -13.68 0.43
C ALA A 53 4.39 -14.80 1.34
N ASN A 54 3.35 -14.55 2.15
CA ASN A 54 2.70 -15.57 2.98
C ASN A 54 2.05 -16.71 2.16
N LEU A 55 1.66 -16.44 0.91
CA LEU A 55 1.17 -17.43 -0.04
C LEU A 55 2.29 -18.18 -0.78
N GLY A 56 3.55 -17.84 -0.53
CA GLY A 56 4.73 -18.52 -1.12
C GLY A 56 5.18 -17.97 -2.47
N TYR A 57 4.70 -16.78 -2.87
CA TYR A 57 5.11 -16.14 -4.12
C TYR A 57 6.18 -15.07 -3.84
N SER A 58 7.23 -15.05 -4.67
CA SER A 58 8.35 -14.11 -4.57
C SER A 58 8.62 -13.30 -5.83
N ASP A 59 8.06 -13.72 -6.97
CA ASP A 59 8.13 -12.99 -8.25
C ASP A 59 6.74 -12.45 -8.55
N VAL A 60 6.55 -11.14 -8.32
CA VAL A 60 5.24 -10.49 -8.30
C VAL A 60 5.27 -9.19 -9.08
N TYR A 61 4.16 -8.87 -9.73
CA TYR A 61 3.92 -7.58 -10.36
C TYR A 61 2.88 -6.81 -9.54
N VAL A 62 3.25 -5.64 -9.02
CA VAL A 62 2.36 -4.79 -8.24
C VAL A 62 1.72 -3.75 -9.17
N GLU A 63 0.39 -3.73 -9.19
CA GLU A 63 -0.39 -2.73 -9.90
C GLU A 63 -0.99 -1.70 -8.93
N SER A 64 -0.86 -0.42 -9.25
CA SER A 64 -1.48 0.68 -8.51
C SER A 64 -1.91 1.77 -9.47
N ASP A 65 -3.04 2.40 -9.20
CA ASP A 65 -3.52 3.61 -9.90
C ASP A 65 -2.80 4.88 -9.44
N SER A 66 -1.99 4.78 -8.39
CA SER A 66 -1.23 5.89 -7.83
C SER A 66 0.11 6.06 -8.50
N LYS A 67 0.16 6.96 -9.49
CA LYS A 67 1.42 7.33 -10.15
C LYS A 67 2.48 7.79 -9.14
N THR A 68 2.09 8.55 -8.12
CA THR A 68 3.02 9.05 -7.10
C THR A 68 3.66 7.92 -6.30
N LEU A 69 2.88 6.88 -5.94
CA LEU A 69 3.40 5.70 -5.27
C LEU A 69 4.35 4.91 -6.18
N VAL A 70 3.93 4.63 -7.41
CA VAL A 70 4.74 3.88 -8.40
C VAL A 70 6.05 4.60 -8.69
N ASP A 71 6.02 5.92 -8.91
CA ASP A 71 7.23 6.72 -9.14
C ASP A 71 8.15 6.69 -7.89
N GLY A 72 7.56 6.74 -6.68
CA GLY A 72 8.30 6.66 -5.43
C GLY A 72 9.02 5.33 -5.21
N ILE A 73 8.33 4.20 -5.42
CA ILE A 73 8.90 2.84 -5.35
C ILE A 73 10.04 2.69 -6.36
N ASN A 74 9.88 3.25 -7.56
CA ASN A 74 10.93 3.23 -8.61
C ASN A 74 12.08 4.23 -8.34
N GLY A 75 12.13 4.85 -7.16
CA GLY A 75 13.24 5.71 -6.73
C GLY A 75 13.12 7.18 -7.15
N ASP A 76 11.99 7.63 -7.70
CA ASP A 76 11.79 9.05 -8.02
C ASP A 76 11.51 9.88 -6.75
N ILE A 77 12.58 10.35 -6.14
CA ILE A 77 12.53 11.19 -4.95
C ILE A 77 12.04 12.63 -5.20
N ARG A 78 11.84 13.04 -6.46
CA ARG A 78 11.45 14.41 -6.83
C ARG A 78 9.97 14.68 -6.56
N ASN A 79 9.15 13.64 -6.42
CA ASN A 79 7.71 13.75 -6.13
C ASN A 79 7.40 14.26 -4.71
N ARG A 80 8.43 14.44 -3.85
CA ARG A 80 8.33 14.93 -2.46
C ARG A 80 7.35 14.14 -1.58
N ALA A 81 7.08 12.89 -1.92
CA ALA A 81 6.20 11.99 -1.17
C ALA A 81 6.88 11.44 0.10
N TRP A 82 7.37 12.34 0.97
CA TRP A 82 8.13 11.97 2.16
C TRP A 82 7.31 11.21 3.20
N THR A 83 5.98 11.38 3.19
CA THR A 83 5.05 10.70 4.11
C THR A 83 5.02 9.19 3.92
N ILE A 84 5.28 8.69 2.71
CA ILE A 84 5.26 7.25 2.41
C ILE A 84 6.64 6.59 2.40
N ARG A 85 7.73 7.36 2.58
CA ARG A 85 9.10 6.83 2.56
C ARG A 85 9.31 5.63 3.49
N PRO A 86 8.85 5.67 4.76
CA PRO A 86 9.01 4.53 5.65
C PRO A 86 8.34 3.25 5.12
N SER A 87 7.23 3.38 4.37
CA SER A 87 6.49 2.24 3.81
C SER A 87 7.12 1.68 2.54
N ILE A 88 7.72 2.53 1.69
CA ILE A 88 8.34 2.06 0.44
C ILE A 88 9.78 1.58 0.62
N GLU A 89 10.47 1.96 1.71
CA GLU A 89 11.83 1.49 2.01
C GLU A 89 11.89 0.03 2.50
N VAL A 90 10.73 -0.57 2.84
CA VAL A 90 10.61 -1.98 3.21
C VAL A 90 10.13 -2.88 2.07
N ILE A 91 9.86 -2.29 0.90
CA ILE A 91 9.51 -2.98 -0.35
C ILE A 91 10.79 -3.26 -1.13
#